data_AF-A0A8B8ZUB0-F1
#
_entry.id   AF-A0A8B8ZUB0-F1
#
_cell.length_a   1.000
_cell.length_b   1.000
_cell.length_c   1.000
_cell.angle_alpha   90.00
_cell.angle_beta   90.00
_cell.angle_gamma   90.00
#
_symmetry.space_group_name_H-M   'P 1'
#
loop_
_entity.id
_entity.type
_entity.pdbx_description
1 polymer ?
#
loop_
_entity_poly.entity_id
_entity_poly.type
_entity_poly.pdbx_seq_one_letter_code
_entity_poly.pdbx_strand_id
1 'polypeptide(L)'
;MGIRQELYPKELAHDKFYTPPACYTMSTQEKDLFLTVLKNMKVPDGFLVRLKDYVCNRAYPEGSIAEGYIAEECLTFCSRYLEGVETVFNRPQRNYDIIENAEVYKFSSGGRVLEKVESVVLDQKSLAQAHRYVLLHSDIISESRREFLIAQRSLNHNIRPTPRIEQRWLVELFSEWLFKQVPVMMERNCSEELIVNARGPNNIVNRYDGYSEWLDESMLNSSDDHSRKRLCIIEVH
;
A
#
# COMPACT_ATOMS: atom_id res chain seq x y z
N MET A 1 13.09 3.58 34.80
CA MET A 1 13.81 2.59 33.97
C MET A 1 14.06 1.24 34.64
N GLY A 2 13.56 0.94 35.86
CA GLY A 2 13.60 -0.43 36.41
C GLY A 2 14.99 -1.10 36.46
N ILE A 3 16.06 -0.30 36.53
CA ILE A 3 17.44 -0.81 36.56
C ILE A 3 17.67 -1.43 37.94
N ARG A 4 18.26 -2.64 37.96
CA ARG A 4 18.54 -3.38 39.18
C ARG A 4 19.51 -2.59 40.07
N GLN A 5 19.14 -2.35 41.33
CA GLN A 5 19.92 -1.51 42.26
C GLN A 5 21.35 -2.02 42.46
N GLU A 6 21.56 -3.34 42.35
CA GLU A 6 22.87 -3.97 42.45
C GLU A 6 23.87 -3.54 41.35
N LEU A 7 23.39 -2.94 40.25
CA LEU A 7 24.22 -2.45 39.14
C LEU A 7 24.53 -0.95 39.23
N TYR A 8 24.07 -0.26 40.27
CA TYR A 8 24.30 1.18 40.39
C TYR A 8 25.77 1.47 40.71
N PRO A 9 26.34 2.57 40.17
CA PRO A 9 27.66 3.03 40.57
C PRO A 9 27.71 3.24 42.08
N LYS A 10 28.71 2.66 42.73
CA LYS A 10 28.94 2.78 44.18
C LYS A 10 29.99 3.84 44.43
N GLU A 11 29.71 4.77 45.33
CA GLU A 11 30.63 5.83 45.71
C GLU A 11 31.76 5.27 46.59
N LEU A 12 33.01 5.56 46.22
CA LEU A 12 34.22 5.30 47.01
C LEU A 12 34.76 6.61 47.56
N ALA A 13 35.65 6.52 48.55
CA ALA A 13 36.37 7.68 49.06
C ALA A 13 37.13 8.43 47.95
N HIS A 14 37.11 9.77 48.00
CA HIS A 14 37.78 10.71 47.07
C HIS A 14 37.14 10.77 45.65
N ASP A 15 35.82 10.97 45.55
CA ASP A 15 35.08 11.16 44.28
C ASP A 15 35.29 10.06 43.23
N LYS A 16 35.65 8.85 43.69
CA LYS A 16 35.80 7.69 42.79
C LYS A 16 34.52 6.88 42.82
N PHE A 17 34.04 6.48 41.65
CA PHE A 17 32.88 5.59 41.53
C PHE A 17 33.35 4.21 41.07
N TYR A 18 32.87 3.16 41.74
CA TYR A 18 33.00 1.79 41.30
C TYR A 18 31.72 1.37 40.58
N THR A 19 31.85 1.08 39.29
CA THR A 19 30.80 0.44 38.52
C THR A 19 30.95 -1.07 38.67
N PRO A 20 29.95 -1.78 39.23
CA PRO A 20 29.98 -3.23 39.27
C PRO A 20 30.07 -3.80 37.86
N PRO A 21 30.79 -4.92 37.66
CA PRO A 21 30.89 -5.56 36.36
C PRO A 21 29.49 -5.94 35.85
N ALA A 22 29.32 -5.92 34.53
CA ALA A 22 28.08 -6.34 33.90
C ALA A 22 27.70 -7.77 34.34
N CYS A 23 26.39 -8.05 34.42
CA CYS A 23 25.87 -9.36 34.82
C CYS A 23 26.35 -10.50 33.92
N TYR A 24 26.81 -10.16 32.71
CA TYR A 24 27.34 -11.06 31.71
C TYR A 24 28.57 -10.40 31.06
N THR A 25 29.63 -11.18 30.87
CA THR A 25 30.84 -10.76 30.18
C THR A 25 31.21 -11.82 29.16
N MET A 26 31.34 -11.42 27.89
CA MET A 26 31.80 -12.31 26.83
C MET A 26 33.33 -12.36 26.77
N SER A 27 33.88 -13.56 26.61
CA SER A 27 35.26 -13.79 26.18
C SER A 27 35.47 -13.35 24.72
N THR A 28 36.73 -13.26 24.28
CA THR A 28 37.04 -12.90 22.88
C THR A 28 36.41 -13.87 21.88
N GLN A 29 36.41 -15.17 22.18
CA GLN A 29 35.80 -16.19 21.31
C GLN A 29 34.28 -16.04 21.24
N GLU A 30 33.62 -15.74 22.36
CA GLU A 30 32.18 -15.50 22.40
C GLU A 30 31.80 -14.22 21.65
N LYS A 31 32.62 -13.17 21.73
CA LYS A 31 32.42 -11.94 20.94
C LYS A 31 32.51 -12.23 19.44
N ASP A 32 33.50 -13.00 19.01
CA ASP A 32 33.65 -13.38 17.60
C ASP A 32 32.46 -14.21 17.11
N LEU A 33 31.99 -15.16 17.93
CA LEU A 33 30.80 -15.95 17.65
C LEU A 33 29.55 -15.07 17.56
N PHE A 34 29.34 -14.19 18.54
CA PHE A 34 28.21 -13.25 18.57
C PHE A 34 28.16 -12.40 17.30
N LEU A 35 29.29 -11.78 16.93
CA LEU A 35 29.38 -10.95 15.73
C LEU A 35 29.18 -11.74 14.44
N THR A 36 29.63 -13.00 14.41
CA THR A 36 29.43 -13.90 13.26
C THR A 36 27.96 -14.27 13.08
N VAL A 37 27.29 -14.64 14.18
CA VAL A 37 25.86 -14.93 14.19
C VAL A 37 25.08 -13.70 13.76
N LEU A 38 25.37 -12.54 14.37
CA LEU A 38 24.73 -11.27 14.01
C LEU A 38 24.91 -10.99 12.52
N LYS A 39 26.13 -11.06 11.99
CA LYS A 39 26.41 -10.78 10.56
C LYS A 39 25.62 -11.69 9.61
N ASN A 40 25.54 -12.99 9.90
CA ASN A 40 24.95 -13.98 9.01
C ASN A 40 23.44 -14.19 9.17
N MET A 41 22.87 -13.69 10.26
CA MET A 41 21.44 -13.82 10.51
C MET A 41 20.64 -13.04 9.45
N LYS A 42 19.70 -13.75 8.80
CA LYS A 42 18.71 -13.21 7.88
C LYS A 42 17.34 -13.33 8.52
N VAL A 43 16.65 -12.22 8.70
CA VAL A 43 15.28 -12.17 9.23
C VAL A 43 14.39 -11.37 8.28
N PRO A 44 13.09 -11.69 8.22
CA PRO A 44 12.14 -10.94 7.41
C PRO A 44 11.99 -9.49 7.90
N ASP A 45 12.12 -9.28 9.21
CA ASP A 45 11.96 -7.97 9.83
C ASP A 45 13.33 -7.27 9.94
N GLY A 46 13.51 -6.14 9.24
CA GLY A 46 14.78 -5.41 9.11
C GLY A 46 15.41 -4.89 10.42
N PHE A 47 14.80 -5.16 11.58
CA PHE A 47 15.30 -4.79 12.90
C PHE A 47 16.72 -5.31 13.17
N LEU A 48 17.01 -6.58 12.84
CA LEU A 48 18.34 -7.15 13.07
C LEU A 48 19.38 -6.65 12.07
N VAL A 49 18.96 -6.11 10.93
CA VAL A 49 19.88 -5.39 10.02
C VAL A 49 20.34 -4.11 10.71
N ARG A 50 19.43 -3.35 11.33
CA ARG A 50 19.75 -2.14 12.08
C ARG A 50 20.69 -2.39 13.27
N LEU A 51 20.51 -3.49 14.00
CA LEU A 51 21.43 -3.82 15.11
C LEU A 51 22.87 -4.04 14.65
N LYS A 52 23.09 -4.54 13.42
CA LYS A 52 24.45 -4.68 12.86
C LYS A 52 25.12 -3.33 12.69
N ASP A 53 24.35 -2.34 12.26
CA ASP A 53 24.85 -0.99 11.98
C ASP A 53 25.26 -0.26 13.27
N TYR A 54 24.70 -0.64 14.43
CA TYR A 54 25.10 -0.07 15.72
C TYR A 54 26.39 -0.67 16.31
N VAL A 55 26.99 -1.71 15.71
CA VAL A 55 28.26 -2.30 16.19
C VAL A 55 29.48 -1.50 15.70
N CYS A 56 29.60 -0.26 16.15
CA CYS A 56 30.75 0.63 15.93
C CYS A 56 31.99 0.20 16.74
N ASN A 57 31.81 -0.46 17.88
CA ASN A 57 32.90 -0.96 18.72
C ASN A 57 32.82 -2.49 18.91
N ARG A 58 33.66 -3.24 18.18
CA ARG A 58 33.71 -4.71 18.25
C ARG A 58 34.28 -5.25 19.55
N ALA A 59 35.03 -4.45 20.32
CA ALA A 59 35.53 -4.87 21.63
C ALA A 59 34.43 -4.90 22.70
N TYR A 60 33.37 -4.12 22.51
CA TYR A 60 32.20 -4.03 23.39
C TYR A 60 30.91 -4.00 22.57
N PRO A 61 30.57 -5.10 21.87
CA PRO A 61 29.52 -5.09 20.87
C PRO A 61 28.13 -4.83 21.47
N GLU A 62 27.84 -5.32 22.67
CA GLU A 62 26.56 -5.08 23.36
C GLU A 62 26.42 -3.61 23.77
N GLY A 63 27.50 -3.03 24.32
CA GLY A 63 27.54 -1.62 24.68
C GLY A 63 27.37 -0.71 23.46
N SER A 64 28.04 -1.06 22.35
CA SER A 64 27.92 -0.35 21.08
C SER A 64 26.49 -0.38 20.54
N ILE A 65 25.82 -1.54 20.59
CA ILE A 65 24.42 -1.67 20.15
C ILE A 65 23.48 -0.83 21.03
N ALA A 66 23.67 -0.89 22.36
CA ALA A 66 22.85 -0.12 23.29
C ALA A 66 23.02 1.39 23.09
N GLU A 67 24.25 1.86 22.89
CA GLU A 67 24.54 3.27 22.63
C GLU A 67 23.92 3.74 21.31
N GLY A 68 24.11 2.98 20.22
CA GLY A 68 23.52 3.29 18.92
C GLY A 68 21.99 3.35 18.96
N TYR A 69 21.36 2.40 19.66
CA TYR A 69 19.91 2.37 19.84
C TYR A 69 19.40 3.58 20.64
N ILE A 70 20.04 3.92 21.77
CA ILE A 70 19.66 5.08 22.58
C ILE A 70 19.82 6.37 21.76
N ALA A 71 20.93 6.53 21.05
CA ALA A 71 21.18 7.71 20.23
C ALA A 71 20.10 7.88 19.16
N GLU A 72 19.74 6.79 18.47
CA GLU A 72 18.70 6.83 17.44
C GLU A 72 17.30 7.09 17.99
N GLU A 73 16.91 6.49 19.12
CA GLU A 73 15.63 6.77 19.77
C GLU A 73 15.54 8.23 20.24
N CYS A 74 16.64 8.77 20.80
CA CYS A 74 16.72 10.18 21.17
C CYS A 74 16.61 11.10 19.97
N LEU A 75 17.32 10.82 18.87
CA LEU A 75 17.23 11.60 17.64
C LEU A 75 15.85 11.50 17.00
N THR A 76 15.24 10.32 17.01
CA THR A 76 13.88 10.06 16.55
C THR A 76 12.86 10.85 17.37
N PHE A 77 12.99 10.87 18.70
CA PHE A 77 12.14 11.68 19.56
C PHE A 77 12.30 13.17 19.29
N CYS A 78 13.55 13.66 19.27
CA CYS A 78 13.85 15.07 19.00
C CYS A 78 13.35 15.52 17.61
N SER A 79 13.41 14.63 16.61
CA SER A 79 12.96 14.91 15.25
C SER A 79 11.49 15.34 15.16
N ARG A 80 10.65 14.93 16.12
CA ARG A 80 9.23 15.31 16.19
C ARG A 80 9.01 16.77 16.61
N TYR A 81 10.03 17.40 17.21
CA TYR A 81 9.95 18.76 17.75
C TYR A 81 10.88 19.75 17.02
N LEU A 82 11.66 19.28 16.04
CA LEU A 82 12.50 20.14 15.22
C LEU A 82 11.73 20.57 13.97
N GLU A 83 11.36 21.85 13.90
CA GLU A 83 10.75 22.45 12.71
C GLU A 83 11.82 22.89 11.70
N GLY A 84 11.55 22.67 10.40
CA GLY A 84 12.43 23.11 9.31
C GLY A 84 13.67 22.23 9.05
N VAL A 85 13.79 21.08 9.73
CA VAL A 85 14.87 20.10 9.49
C VAL A 85 14.28 18.86 8.82
N GLU A 86 14.92 18.37 7.77
CA GLU A 86 14.53 17.12 7.12
C GLU A 86 14.87 15.90 8.03
N THR A 87 13.90 15.02 8.23
CA THR A 87 13.94 13.84 9.09
C THR A 87 13.42 12.64 8.31
N VAL A 88 13.65 11.43 8.81
CA VAL A 88 13.11 10.20 8.20
C VAL A 88 11.57 10.23 8.07
N PHE A 89 10.89 11.00 8.93
CA PHE A 89 9.43 11.10 8.98
C PHE A 89 8.83 12.17 8.08
N ASN A 90 9.58 13.24 7.77
CA ASN A 90 9.08 14.35 6.96
C ASN A 90 9.74 14.42 5.58
N ARG A 91 10.80 13.63 5.32
CA ARG A 91 11.39 13.53 4.00
C ARG A 91 10.32 13.03 3.03
N PRO A 92 10.07 13.73 1.91
CA PRO A 92 9.19 13.21 0.88
C PRO A 92 9.75 11.86 0.41
N GLN A 93 8.88 10.88 0.19
CA GLN A 93 9.30 9.61 -0.38
C GLN A 93 10.13 9.85 -1.66
N ARG A 94 11.15 9.03 -1.87
CA ARG A 94 12.12 9.14 -2.98
C ARG A 94 11.49 9.18 -4.38
N ASN A 95 10.20 8.85 -4.48
CA ASN A 95 9.39 8.86 -5.68
C ASN A 95 8.28 9.92 -5.61
N TYR A 96 8.51 11.11 -5.05
CA TYR A 96 7.61 12.26 -5.23
C TYR A 96 7.68 12.82 -6.66
N ASP A 97 7.46 11.95 -7.63
CA ASP A 97 7.23 12.35 -9.01
C ASP A 97 5.75 12.67 -9.12
N ILE A 98 5.45 13.95 -9.33
CA ILE A 98 4.11 14.46 -9.67
C ILE A 98 3.54 13.54 -10.75
N ILE A 99 2.37 12.94 -10.51
CA ILE A 99 1.65 12.20 -11.54
C ILE A 99 1.22 13.23 -12.59
N GLU A 100 2.02 13.39 -13.64
CA GLU A 100 1.57 14.05 -14.86
C GLU A 100 0.33 13.29 -15.32
N ASN A 101 -0.83 13.98 -15.34
CA ASN A 101 -2.12 13.46 -15.79
C ASN A 101 -2.85 12.49 -14.83
N ALA A 102 -2.91 12.79 -13.53
CA ALA A 102 -3.80 12.07 -12.59
C ALA A 102 -5.27 12.01 -13.08
N GLU A 103 -5.71 13.00 -13.85
CA GLU A 103 -7.03 13.07 -14.51
C GLU A 103 -7.28 11.96 -15.54
N VAL A 104 -6.25 11.25 -16.01
CA VAL A 104 -6.39 10.15 -16.99
C VAL A 104 -6.93 8.87 -16.34
N TYR A 105 -6.79 8.71 -15.03
CA TYR A 105 -7.24 7.52 -14.32
C TYR A 105 -8.69 7.69 -13.84
N LYS A 106 -9.62 6.96 -14.46
CA LYS A 106 -11.07 7.02 -14.21
C LYS A 106 -11.51 6.81 -12.74
N PHE A 107 -10.66 6.21 -11.90
CA PHE A 107 -10.96 5.93 -10.48
C PHE A 107 -9.90 6.47 -9.52
N SER A 108 -9.11 7.47 -9.93
CA SER A 108 -8.03 8.05 -9.12
C SER A 108 -7.01 7.03 -8.60
N SER A 109 -6.98 5.84 -9.21
CA SER A 109 -6.09 4.73 -8.87
C SER A 109 -4.73 4.88 -9.56
N GLY A 110 -4.29 6.12 -9.81
CA GLY A 110 -3.08 6.43 -10.58
C GLY A 110 -1.81 6.06 -9.83
N GLY A 111 -0.76 5.73 -10.57
CA GLY A 111 0.45 5.18 -10.00
C GLY A 111 1.52 4.99 -11.06
N ARG A 112 2.72 4.61 -10.61
CA ARG A 112 3.89 4.52 -11.48
C ARG A 112 4.04 3.10 -12.01
N VAL A 113 4.10 3.00 -13.33
CA VAL A 113 4.56 1.80 -14.04
C VAL A 113 6.07 1.70 -13.89
N LEU A 114 6.57 0.60 -13.32
CA LEU A 114 8.00 0.37 -13.08
C LEU A 114 8.64 -0.55 -14.12
N GLU A 115 7.85 -1.33 -14.86
CA GLU A 115 8.33 -2.39 -15.76
C GLU A 115 7.73 -2.33 -17.17
N LYS A 116 8.19 -3.25 -18.03
CA LYS A 116 7.84 -3.37 -19.45
C LYS A 116 6.35 -3.67 -19.64
N VAL A 117 5.74 -3.06 -20.65
CA VAL A 117 4.35 -3.30 -21.05
C VAL A 117 4.26 -4.58 -21.86
N GLU A 118 3.37 -5.49 -21.47
CA GLU A 118 3.00 -6.66 -22.26
C GLU A 118 1.52 -6.57 -22.66
N SER A 119 1.23 -6.73 -23.94
CA SER A 119 -0.16 -6.86 -24.42
C SER A 119 -0.63 -8.29 -24.17
N VAL A 120 -1.65 -8.45 -23.33
CA VAL A 120 -2.20 -9.75 -22.95
C VAL A 120 -3.69 -9.82 -23.31
N VAL A 121 -4.15 -10.98 -23.76
CA VAL A 121 -5.58 -11.25 -23.94
C VAL A 121 -6.17 -11.68 -22.59
N LEU A 122 -7.15 -10.94 -22.08
CA LEU A 122 -7.88 -11.32 -20.86
C LEU A 122 -8.88 -12.44 -21.15
N ASP A 123 -9.08 -13.30 -20.17
CA ASP A 123 -10.15 -14.28 -20.20
C ASP A 123 -11.52 -13.60 -20.00
N GLN A 124 -12.57 -14.26 -20.48
CA GLN A 124 -13.92 -13.71 -20.47
C GLN A 124 -14.44 -13.43 -19.06
N LYS A 125 -13.98 -14.16 -18.03
CA LYS A 125 -14.44 -13.94 -16.65
C LYS A 125 -13.83 -12.67 -16.07
N SER A 126 -12.51 -12.47 -16.21
CA SER A 126 -11.86 -11.24 -15.77
C SER A 126 -12.35 -10.03 -16.55
N LEU A 127 -12.58 -10.16 -17.86
CA LEU A 127 -13.17 -9.10 -18.68
C LEU A 127 -14.57 -8.72 -18.18
N ALA A 128 -15.44 -9.70 -17.90
CA ALA A 128 -16.78 -9.44 -17.40
C ALA A 128 -16.77 -8.83 -15.99
N GLN A 129 -15.84 -9.23 -15.12
CA GLN A 129 -15.67 -8.64 -13.80
C GLN A 129 -15.23 -7.19 -13.88
N ALA A 130 -14.24 -6.90 -14.73
CA ALA A 130 -13.75 -5.55 -14.94
C ALA A 130 -14.84 -4.63 -15.52
N HIS A 131 -15.56 -5.09 -16.55
CA HIS A 131 -16.66 -4.33 -17.12
C HIS A 131 -17.73 -4.02 -16.08
N ARG A 132 -18.15 -5.02 -15.29
CA ARG A 132 -19.10 -4.82 -14.19
C ARG A 132 -18.63 -3.80 -13.17
N TYR A 133 -17.35 -3.83 -12.80
CA TYR A 133 -16.78 -2.87 -11.87
C TYR A 133 -16.93 -1.44 -12.40
N VAL A 134 -16.52 -1.19 -13.65
CA VAL A 134 -16.67 0.12 -14.29
C VAL A 134 -18.14 0.55 -14.33
N LEU A 135 -19.04 -0.34 -14.74
CA LEU A 135 -20.47 -0.06 -14.84
C LEU A 135 -21.15 0.25 -13.51
N LEU A 136 -20.64 -0.29 -12.39
CA LEU A 136 -21.19 -0.08 -11.05
C LEU A 136 -20.64 1.18 -10.37
N HIS A 137 -19.37 1.52 -10.64
CA HIS A 137 -18.65 2.57 -9.94
C HIS A 137 -18.46 3.86 -10.76
N SER A 138 -18.81 3.86 -12.05
CA SER A 138 -18.71 5.07 -12.87
C SER A 138 -19.92 6.00 -12.71
N ASP A 139 -19.67 7.30 -12.58
CA ASP A 139 -20.71 8.31 -12.43
C ASP A 139 -21.53 8.53 -13.71
N ILE A 140 -20.89 8.44 -14.88
CA ILE A 140 -21.59 8.60 -16.18
C ILE A 140 -22.67 7.54 -16.40
N ILE A 141 -22.54 6.38 -15.75
CA ILE A 141 -23.48 5.24 -15.87
C ILE A 141 -24.59 5.31 -14.82
N SER A 142 -24.52 6.23 -13.86
CA SER A 142 -25.48 6.34 -12.75
C SER A 142 -26.93 6.50 -13.22
N GLU A 143 -27.15 7.30 -14.27
CA GLU A 143 -28.46 7.51 -14.89
C GLU A 143 -29.01 6.19 -15.47
N SER A 144 -28.21 5.52 -16.30
CA SER A 144 -28.60 4.25 -16.93
C SER A 144 -28.85 3.15 -15.89
N ARG A 145 -28.09 3.11 -14.78
CA ARG A 145 -28.37 2.17 -13.66
C ARG A 145 -29.77 2.40 -13.09
N ARG A 146 -30.18 3.67 -12.94
CA ARG A 146 -31.49 4.01 -12.39
C ARG A 146 -32.61 3.64 -13.35
N GLU A 147 -32.47 3.97 -14.62
CA GLU A 147 -33.43 3.59 -15.67
C GLU A 147 -33.63 2.07 -15.72
N PHE A 148 -32.53 1.32 -15.68
CA PHE A 148 -32.55 -0.15 -15.63
C PHE A 148 -33.32 -0.67 -14.41
N LEU A 149 -33.02 -0.15 -13.21
CA LEU A 149 -33.71 -0.59 -11.99
C LEU A 149 -35.21 -0.27 -12.03
N ILE A 150 -35.60 0.90 -12.56
CA ILE A 150 -37.01 1.25 -12.76
C ILE A 150 -37.67 0.22 -13.69
N ALA A 151 -37.05 -0.09 -14.83
CA ALA A 151 -37.57 -1.09 -15.78
C ALA A 151 -37.70 -2.48 -15.13
N GLN A 152 -36.70 -2.92 -14.35
CA GLN A 152 -36.74 -4.21 -13.66
C GLN A 152 -37.81 -4.29 -12.57
N ARG A 153 -38.03 -3.20 -11.82
CA ARG A 153 -39.09 -3.12 -10.82
C ARG A 153 -40.48 -3.19 -11.47
N SER A 154 -40.68 -2.54 -12.61
CA SER A 154 -41.93 -2.61 -13.37
C SER A 154 -42.20 -4.01 -13.92
N LEU A 155 -41.18 -4.70 -14.43
CA LEU A 155 -41.29 -6.08 -14.90
C LEU A 155 -41.59 -7.06 -13.75
N ASN A 156 -40.98 -6.85 -12.58
CA ASN A 156 -41.11 -7.72 -11.41
C ASN A 156 -42.05 -7.13 -10.34
N HIS A 157 -43.19 -6.58 -10.74
CA HIS A 157 -44.16 -5.92 -9.84
C HIS A 157 -44.68 -6.83 -8.69
N ASN A 158 -44.60 -8.15 -8.86
CA ASN A 158 -45.01 -9.13 -7.86
C ASN A 158 -43.97 -9.38 -6.75
N ILE A 159 -42.75 -8.86 -6.90
CA ILE A 159 -41.64 -9.07 -5.97
C ILE A 159 -41.32 -7.73 -5.31
N ARG A 160 -41.26 -7.70 -3.98
CA ARG A 160 -40.76 -6.52 -3.26
C ARG A 160 -39.24 -6.40 -3.50
N PRO A 161 -38.75 -5.35 -4.18
CA PRO A 161 -37.33 -5.19 -4.45
C PRO A 161 -36.58 -4.94 -3.14
N THR A 162 -35.59 -5.77 -2.84
CA THR A 162 -34.63 -5.54 -1.75
C THR A 162 -33.29 -5.15 -2.36
N PRO A 163 -32.40 -4.44 -1.63
CA PRO A 163 -31.09 -4.06 -2.14
C PRO A 163 -30.28 -5.24 -2.70
N ARG A 164 -30.42 -6.42 -2.08
CA ARG A 164 -29.76 -7.66 -2.54
C ARG A 164 -30.27 -8.14 -3.91
N ILE A 165 -31.57 -8.00 -4.17
CA ILE A 165 -32.18 -8.38 -5.46
C ILE A 165 -31.76 -7.38 -6.54
N GLU A 166 -31.77 -6.08 -6.23
CA GLU A 166 -31.35 -5.04 -7.17
C GLU A 166 -29.88 -5.17 -7.53
N GLN A 167 -29.03 -5.43 -6.55
CA GLN A 167 -27.62 -5.71 -6.79
C GLN A 167 -27.43 -6.96 -7.66
N ARG A 168 -28.24 -8.01 -7.45
CA ARG A 168 -28.21 -9.20 -8.29
C ARG A 168 -28.58 -8.88 -9.74
N TRP A 169 -29.64 -8.10 -9.97
CA TRP A 169 -30.00 -7.65 -11.33
C TRP A 169 -28.90 -6.82 -11.98
N LEU A 170 -28.25 -5.93 -11.22
CA LEU A 170 -27.15 -5.13 -11.73
C LEU A 170 -25.96 -6.00 -12.14
N VAL A 171 -25.61 -7.01 -11.34
CA VAL A 171 -24.49 -7.91 -11.66
C VAL A 171 -24.81 -8.83 -12.84
N GLU A 172 -26.03 -9.37 -12.91
CA GLU A 172 -26.38 -10.42 -13.87
C GLU A 172 -26.85 -9.88 -15.22
N LEU A 173 -27.57 -8.76 -15.25
CA LEU A 173 -28.37 -8.36 -16.41
C LEU A 173 -28.05 -6.96 -16.96
N PHE A 174 -27.41 -6.09 -16.17
CA PHE A 174 -27.25 -4.69 -16.55
C PHE A 174 -26.38 -4.48 -17.78
N SER A 175 -25.26 -5.21 -17.91
CA SER A 175 -24.35 -5.06 -19.05
C SER A 175 -25.03 -5.37 -20.38
N GLU A 176 -25.80 -6.46 -20.44
CA GLU A 176 -26.56 -6.85 -21.63
C GLU A 176 -27.69 -5.87 -21.93
N TRP A 177 -28.39 -5.39 -20.90
CA TRP A 177 -29.43 -4.39 -21.08
C TRP A 177 -28.86 -3.08 -21.60
N LEU A 178 -27.74 -2.62 -21.04
CA LEU A 178 -27.08 -1.37 -21.42
C LEU A 178 -26.58 -1.42 -22.86
N PHE A 179 -26.00 -2.56 -23.28
CA PHE A 179 -25.60 -2.77 -24.67
C PHE A 179 -26.78 -2.64 -25.64
N LYS A 180 -27.98 -3.13 -25.27
CA LYS A 180 -29.19 -2.98 -26.09
C LYS A 180 -29.69 -1.54 -26.18
N GLN A 181 -29.30 -0.65 -25.26
CA GLN A 181 -29.66 0.77 -25.31
C GLN A 181 -28.74 1.59 -26.23
N VAL A 182 -27.59 1.05 -26.67
CA VAL A 182 -26.61 1.78 -27.49
C VAL A 182 -27.22 2.43 -28.75
N PRO A 183 -28.07 1.76 -29.55
CA PRO A 183 -28.70 2.40 -30.71
C PRO A 183 -29.55 3.63 -30.33
N VAL A 184 -30.31 3.53 -29.23
CA VAL A 184 -31.14 4.63 -28.72
C VAL A 184 -30.27 5.77 -28.19
N MET A 185 -29.15 5.46 -27.53
CA MET A 185 -28.18 6.47 -27.07
C MET A 185 -27.56 7.24 -28.22
N MET A 186 -27.29 6.57 -29.35
CA MET A 186 -26.79 7.22 -30.57
C MET A 186 -27.84 8.14 -31.20
N GLU A 187 -29.09 7.69 -31.28
CA GLU A 187 -30.20 8.51 -31.78
C GLU A 187 -30.46 9.75 -30.90
N ARG A 188 -30.26 9.62 -29.59
CA ARG A 188 -30.39 10.72 -28.61
C ARG A 188 -29.15 11.61 -28.51
N ASN A 189 -28.11 11.34 -29.30
CA ASN A 189 -26.85 12.08 -29.30
C ASN A 189 -26.20 12.17 -27.91
N CYS A 190 -26.19 11.05 -27.17
CA CYS A 190 -25.53 10.94 -25.87
C CYS A 190 -24.01 11.08 -25.98
N SER A 191 -23.34 11.36 -24.85
CA SER A 191 -21.87 11.44 -24.77
C SER A 191 -21.19 10.18 -25.34
N GLU A 192 -20.12 10.37 -26.12
CA GLU A 192 -19.31 9.28 -26.65
C GLU A 192 -18.80 8.37 -25.53
N GLU A 193 -18.37 8.95 -24.40
CA GLU A 193 -17.89 8.18 -23.26
C GLU A 193 -18.97 7.21 -22.70
N LEU A 194 -20.24 7.61 -22.71
CA LEU A 194 -21.35 6.75 -22.28
C LEU A 194 -21.52 5.56 -23.23
N ILE A 195 -21.44 5.81 -24.53
CA ILE A 195 -21.57 4.79 -25.59
C ILE A 195 -20.43 3.77 -25.51
N VAL A 196 -19.20 4.24 -25.29
CA VAL A 196 -18.00 3.42 -25.13
C VAL A 196 -18.12 2.48 -23.93
N ASN A 197 -18.49 3.01 -22.76
CA ASN A 197 -18.72 2.18 -21.57
C ASN A 197 -19.85 1.14 -21.78
N ALA A 198 -20.88 1.47 -22.56
CA ALA A 198 -21.99 0.57 -22.87
C ALA A 198 -21.60 -0.58 -23.81
N ARG A 199 -20.67 -0.36 -24.74
CA ARG A 199 -20.13 -1.39 -25.64
C ARG A 199 -19.26 -2.42 -24.93
N GLY A 200 -18.55 -1.96 -23.90
CA GLY A 200 -17.69 -2.80 -23.08
C GLY A 200 -16.22 -2.76 -23.48
N PRO A 201 -15.35 -3.34 -22.64
CA PRO A 201 -13.91 -3.23 -22.79
C PRO A 201 -13.34 -4.10 -23.92
N ASN A 202 -12.18 -3.70 -24.45
CA ASN A 202 -11.40 -4.52 -25.36
C ASN A 202 -10.82 -5.75 -24.61
N ASN A 203 -10.74 -6.90 -25.28
CA ASN A 203 -10.18 -8.11 -24.68
C ASN A 203 -8.64 -8.12 -24.68
N ILE A 204 -8.02 -7.20 -25.42
CA ILE A 204 -6.57 -6.96 -25.41
C ILE A 204 -6.27 -5.85 -24.42
N VAL A 205 -5.40 -6.14 -23.44
CA VAL A 205 -5.07 -5.21 -22.35
C VAL A 205 -3.57 -5.08 -22.17
N ASN A 206 -3.14 -3.92 -21.69
CA ASN A 206 -1.76 -3.68 -21.33
C ASN A 206 -1.54 -4.14 -19.89
N ARG A 207 -0.72 -5.16 -19.71
CA ARG A 207 -0.26 -5.68 -18.41
C ARG A 207 1.10 -5.07 -18.06
N TYR A 208 1.23 -4.67 -16.81
CA TYR A 208 2.44 -4.11 -16.23
C TYR A 208 2.93 -4.98 -15.08
N ASP A 209 4.14 -5.53 -15.21
CA ASP A 209 4.78 -6.37 -14.18
C ASP A 209 5.47 -5.53 -13.09
N GLY A 210 4.82 -4.46 -12.64
CA GLY A 210 5.35 -3.63 -11.56
C GLY A 210 4.59 -2.34 -11.45
N TYR A 211 3.74 -2.24 -10.43
CA TYR A 211 2.93 -1.06 -10.16
C TYR A 211 3.09 -0.61 -8.71
N SER A 212 3.41 0.67 -8.53
CA SER A 212 3.30 1.33 -7.22
C SER A 212 2.04 2.21 -7.21
N GLU A 213 1.02 1.73 -6.50
CA GLU A 213 -0.24 2.42 -6.26
C GLU A 213 -0.05 3.41 -5.09
N TRP A 214 -0.42 4.68 -5.27
CA TRP A 214 -0.47 5.61 -4.14
C TRP A 214 -1.78 5.40 -3.39
N LEU A 215 -1.70 4.96 -2.14
CA LEU A 215 -2.82 5.05 -1.20
C LEU A 215 -2.77 6.43 -0.55
N ASP A 216 -3.91 7.11 -0.57
CA ASP A 216 -4.14 8.41 0.07
C ASP A 216 -3.61 8.44 1.53
N GLU A 217 -2.96 9.53 1.91
CA GLU A 217 -2.30 9.72 3.23
C GLU A 217 -3.28 9.56 4.41
N SER A 218 -4.59 9.59 4.16
CA SER A 218 -5.65 9.39 5.15
C SER A 218 -5.80 7.94 5.66
N MET A 219 -5.12 6.95 5.05
CA MET A 219 -5.28 5.52 5.36
C MET A 219 -4.05 4.84 6.00
N LEU A 220 -2.95 5.55 6.24
CA LEU A 220 -1.70 4.97 6.76
C LEU A 220 -1.64 4.95 8.30
N ASN A 221 -2.37 4.00 8.90
CA ASN A 221 -2.08 3.44 10.23
C ASN A 221 -1.92 1.92 10.11
N SER A 222 -1.06 1.45 9.22
CA SER A 222 -0.65 0.04 9.18
C SER A 222 0.60 -0.11 8.33
N SER A 223 1.60 -0.76 8.92
CA SER A 223 2.89 -1.12 8.36
C SER A 223 2.88 -1.59 6.90
N ASP A 224 3.89 -1.13 6.17
CA ASP A 224 4.73 -1.89 5.24
C ASP A 224 4.09 -3.15 4.63
N ASP A 225 3.29 -2.95 3.58
CA ASP A 225 3.09 -3.99 2.57
C ASP A 225 3.22 -3.38 1.17
N HIS A 226 4.46 -3.11 0.75
CA HIS A 226 4.79 -2.88 -0.66
C HIS A 226 4.92 -4.20 -1.41
N SER A 227 3.84 -4.99 -1.40
CA SER A 227 3.64 -6.06 -2.35
C SER A 227 3.66 -5.48 -3.76
N ARG A 228 4.62 -5.90 -4.61
CA ARG A 228 4.61 -5.58 -6.05
C ARG A 228 3.29 -6.06 -6.64
N LYS A 229 2.39 -5.14 -6.96
CA LYS A 229 1.11 -5.46 -7.59
C LYS A 229 1.29 -5.48 -9.11
N ARG A 230 0.61 -6.41 -9.76
CA ARG A 230 0.43 -6.41 -11.21
C ARG A 230 -0.78 -5.53 -11.54
N LEU A 231 -0.61 -4.61 -12.49
CA LEU A 231 -1.70 -3.79 -13.01
C LEU A 231 -2.07 -4.25 -14.41
N CYS A 232 -3.36 -4.32 -14.72
CA CYS A 232 -3.86 -4.44 -16.08
C CYS A 232 -4.70 -3.19 -16.39
N ILE A 233 -4.26 -2.39 -17.37
CA ILE A 233 -5.05 -1.25 -17.86
C ILE A 233 -5.95 -1.76 -18.99
N ILE A 234 -7.25 -1.57 -18.81
CA ILE A 234 -8.28 -2.00 -19.75
C ILE A 234 -8.75 -0.76 -20.49
N GLU A 235 -8.40 -0.66 -21.77
CA GLU A 235 -8.91 0.39 -22.63
C GLU A 235 -10.35 0.07 -23.04
N VAL A 236 -11.20 1.10 -22.99
CA VAL A 236 -12.58 1.06 -23.47
C VAL A 236 -12.60 1.99 -24.69
N HIS A 237 -12.93 1.47 -25.88
CA HIS A 237 -12.93 2.21 -27.16
C HIS A 237 -14.30 2.77 -27.54
#